data_AF-A0AAV4ISG0-F1
#
_entry.id   AF-A0AAV4ISG0-F1
#
_cell.length_a   1.000
_cell.length_b   1.000
_cell.length_c   1.000
_cell.angle_alpha   90.00
_cell.angle_beta   90.00
_cell.angle_gamma   90.00
#
_symmetry.space_group_name_H-M   'P 1'
#
loop_
_entity.id
_entity.type
_entity.pdbx_description
1 polymer ?
#
loop_
_entity_poly.entity_id
_entity_poly.type
_entity_poly.pdbx_seq_one_letter_code
_entity_poly.pdbx_strand_id
1 'polypeptide(L)'
;MPIVMMMLLMAMIDIMMVFFRGVVLVRGWYEQSFRELIEFETKNSIDSKTLEKFTSTLVHIRNRHSNVVETMAQGVIELKETHGIDINTENRIQYFLDRFYMSRISIRMLINQHSLLFGKKEKNNDPRHIGCIDPNCNVSHVVQGLWHAILGGEGYSLVFRPANRY
;
A
#
# COMPACT_ATOMS: atom_id res chain seq x y z
N MET A 1 -5.34 7.92 -14.79
CA MET A 1 -4.11 8.58 -14.30
C MET A 1 -3.37 7.82 -13.19
N PRO A 2 -4.00 7.19 -12.17
CA PRO A 2 -3.26 6.39 -11.17
C PRO A 2 -2.76 5.04 -11.71
N ILE A 3 -3.56 4.40 -12.57
CA ILE A 3 -3.28 3.10 -13.17
C ILE A 3 -2.11 3.15 -14.18
N VAL A 4 -2.00 4.26 -14.94
CA VAL A 4 -0.89 4.49 -15.87
C VAL A 4 0.43 4.72 -15.13
N MET A 5 0.39 5.30 -13.92
CA MET A 5 1.57 5.38 -13.04
C MET A 5 2.04 4.01 -12.54
N MET A 6 1.10 3.07 -12.35
CA MET A 6 1.43 1.68 -12.02
C MET A 6 2.18 0.98 -13.16
N MET A 7 1.77 1.20 -14.41
CA MET A 7 2.45 0.64 -15.60
C MET A 7 3.77 1.33 -15.90
N LEU A 8 3.89 2.65 -15.74
CA LEU A 8 5.16 3.36 -15.96
C LEU A 8 6.22 2.97 -14.94
N LEU A 9 5.82 2.71 -13.69
CA LEU A 9 6.73 2.20 -12.66
C LEU A 9 7.19 0.76 -12.96
N MET A 10 6.32 -0.07 -13.57
CA MET A 10 6.67 -1.42 -14.01
C MET A 10 7.52 -1.46 -15.28
N ALA A 11 7.36 -0.48 -16.18
CA ALA A 11 8.17 -0.33 -17.38
C ALA A 11 9.57 0.25 -17.11
N MET A 12 9.77 0.88 -15.95
CA MET A 12 11.08 1.34 -15.46
C MET A 12 11.90 0.25 -14.74
N ILE A 13 11.46 -1.00 -14.81
CA ILE A 13 12.20 -2.14 -14.24
C ILE A 13 13.29 -2.52 -15.26
N ASP A 14 14.44 -1.88 -15.12
CA ASP A 14 15.66 -2.20 -15.87
C ASP A 14 16.05 -3.68 -15.70
N ILE A 15 16.77 -4.18 -16.72
CA ILE A 15 17.31 -5.55 -16.91
C ILE A 15 17.97 -6.15 -15.65
N MET A 16 18.43 -5.33 -14.69
CA MET A 16 19.03 -5.79 -13.42
C MET A 16 18.04 -6.47 -12.45
N MET A 17 16.74 -6.14 -12.49
CA MET A 17 15.77 -6.69 -11.52
C MET A 17 15.22 -8.07 -11.89
N VAL A 18 15.61 -8.62 -13.04
CA VAL A 18 15.28 -10.00 -13.42
C VAL A 18 15.82 -11.02 -12.40
N PHE A 19 16.90 -10.67 -11.69
CA PHE A 19 17.50 -11.50 -10.64
C PHE A 19 16.81 -11.39 -9.28
N PHE A 20 15.90 -10.44 -9.10
CA PHE A 20 15.34 -10.12 -7.80
C PHE A 20 14.04 -10.89 -7.58
N ARG A 21 14.15 -12.05 -6.92
CA ARG A 21 13.02 -12.97 -6.72
C ARG A 21 11.81 -12.31 -6.03
N GLY A 22 12.05 -11.40 -5.09
CA GLY A 22 11.00 -10.61 -4.44
C GLY A 22 10.24 -9.67 -5.40
N VAL A 23 10.92 -9.09 -6.38
CA VAL A 23 10.34 -8.16 -7.37
C VAL A 23 9.47 -8.93 -8.33
N VAL A 24 9.89 -10.14 -8.75
CA VAL A 24 9.07 -11.00 -9.62
C VAL A 24 7.75 -11.37 -8.96
N LEU A 25 7.79 -11.75 -7.68
CA LEU A 25 6.59 -12.11 -6.92
C LEU A 25 5.65 -10.91 -6.76
N VAL A 26 6.21 -9.77 -6.32
CA VAL A 26 5.45 -8.52 -6.15
C VAL A 26 4.87 -8.05 -7.49
N ARG A 27 5.62 -8.16 -8.59
CA ARG A 27 5.15 -7.86 -9.94
C ARG A 27 3.89 -8.66 -10.28
N GLY A 28 3.86 -9.96 -9.99
CA GLY A 28 2.66 -10.79 -10.17
C GLY A 28 1.44 -10.28 -9.39
N TRP A 29 1.64 -9.80 -8.16
CA TRP A 29 0.55 -9.23 -7.36
C TRP A 29 0.00 -7.94 -7.95
N TYR A 30 0.87 -7.07 -8.46
CA TYR A 30 0.47 -5.83 -9.13
C TYR A 30 -0.23 -6.12 -10.46
N GLU A 31 0.24 -7.07 -11.26
CA GLU A 31 -0.42 -7.51 -12.50
C GLU A 31 -1.83 -8.05 -12.22
N GLN A 32 -1.98 -8.91 -11.21
CA GLN A 32 -3.30 -9.44 -10.84
C GLN A 32 -4.25 -8.32 -10.40
N SER A 33 -3.74 -7.37 -9.62
CA SER A 33 -4.54 -6.22 -9.16
C SER A 33 -4.97 -5.33 -10.32
N PHE A 34 -4.09 -5.13 -11.30
CA PHE A 34 -4.42 -4.40 -12.52
C PHE A 34 -5.54 -5.08 -13.31
N ARG A 35 -5.45 -6.40 -13.51
CA ARG A 35 -6.48 -7.17 -14.21
C ARG A 35 -7.84 -7.07 -13.52
N GLU A 36 -7.87 -7.12 -12.19
CA GLU A 36 -9.12 -6.98 -11.45
C GLU A 36 -9.72 -5.57 -11.57
N LEU A 37 -8.88 -4.53 -11.63
CA LEU A 37 -9.34 -3.15 -11.78
C LEU A 37 -9.84 -2.84 -13.18
N ILE A 38 -9.19 -3.36 -14.24
CA ILE A 38 -9.59 -3.08 -15.63
C ILE A 38 -10.98 -3.61 -15.95
N GLU A 39 -11.44 -4.67 -15.26
CA GLU A 39 -12.81 -5.18 -15.38
C GLU A 39 -13.89 -4.15 -15.03
N PHE A 40 -13.56 -3.05 -14.35
CA PHE A 40 -14.53 -2.01 -13.99
C PHE A 40 -14.53 -0.83 -14.96
N GLU A 41 -13.57 -0.75 -15.90
CA GLU A 41 -13.46 0.36 -16.86
C GLU A 41 -14.72 0.51 -17.73
N THR A 42 -15.34 -0.60 -18.11
CA THR A 42 -16.52 -0.64 -18.99
C THR A 42 -17.84 -0.75 -18.23
N LYS A 43 -17.82 -0.77 -16.88
CA LYS A 43 -19.02 -0.94 -16.06
C LYS A 43 -19.70 0.39 -15.73
N ASN A 44 -21.02 0.37 -15.56
CA ASN A 44 -21.80 1.55 -15.17
C ASN A 44 -21.53 1.92 -13.69
N SER A 45 -21.08 3.15 -13.45
CA SER A 45 -20.72 3.67 -12.12
C SER A 45 -21.91 4.01 -11.21
N ILE A 46 -23.14 4.01 -11.75
CA ILE A 46 -24.36 4.36 -11.01
C ILE A 46 -24.98 3.13 -10.31
N ASP A 47 -24.62 1.92 -10.75
CA ASP A 47 -25.14 0.69 -10.15
C ASP A 47 -24.51 0.40 -8.78
N SER A 48 -25.36 0.38 -7.74
CA SER A 48 -24.94 0.13 -6.34
C SER A 48 -24.24 -1.22 -6.19
N LYS A 49 -24.63 -2.25 -6.93
CA LYS A 49 -23.97 -3.57 -6.86
C LYS A 49 -22.56 -3.52 -7.42
N THR A 50 -22.38 -2.78 -8.51
CA THR A 50 -21.06 -2.51 -9.11
C THR A 50 -20.15 -1.75 -8.14
N LEU A 51 -20.67 -0.74 -7.43
CA LEU A 51 -19.91 0.02 -6.43
C LEU A 51 -19.51 -0.85 -5.21
N GLU A 52 -20.42 -1.69 -4.71
CA GLU A 52 -20.13 -2.63 -3.63
C GLU A 52 -19.05 -3.64 -4.05
N LYS A 53 -19.16 -4.21 -5.26
CA LYS A 53 -18.18 -5.14 -5.81
C LYS A 53 -16.82 -4.46 -5.98
N PHE A 54 -16.79 -3.23 -6.51
CA PHE A 54 -15.56 -2.46 -6.64
C PHE A 54 -14.89 -2.23 -5.28
N THR A 55 -15.66 -1.80 -4.28
CA THR A 55 -15.15 -1.57 -2.93
C THR A 55 -14.58 -2.86 -2.30
N SER A 56 -15.25 -3.99 -2.49
CA SER A 56 -14.74 -5.30 -2.07
C SER A 56 -13.45 -5.67 -2.78
N THR A 57 -13.37 -5.45 -4.11
CA THR A 57 -12.15 -5.69 -4.90
C THR A 57 -10.98 -4.83 -4.39
N LEU A 58 -11.21 -3.55 -4.06
CA LEU A 58 -10.16 -2.69 -3.49
C LEU A 58 -9.64 -3.21 -2.14
N VAL A 59 -10.51 -3.74 -1.27
CA VAL A 59 -10.12 -4.36 0.00
C VAL A 59 -9.26 -5.61 -0.25
N HIS A 60 -9.65 -6.46 -1.22
CA HIS A 60 -8.84 -7.62 -1.60
C HIS A 60 -7.46 -7.22 -2.15
N ILE A 61 -7.41 -6.19 -2.99
CA ILE A 61 -6.13 -5.65 -3.50
C ILE A 61 -5.27 -5.14 -2.34
N ARG A 62 -5.83 -4.36 -1.41
CA ARG A 62 -5.10 -3.89 -0.22
C ARG A 62 -4.48 -5.05 0.57
N ASN A 63 -5.26 -6.11 0.79
CA ASN A 63 -4.84 -7.28 1.56
C ASN A 63 -3.77 -8.09 0.82
N ARG A 64 -3.90 -8.31 -0.49
CA ARG A 64 -2.86 -8.95 -1.32
C ARG A 64 -1.50 -8.25 -1.20
N HIS A 65 -1.53 -6.93 -1.05
CA HIS A 65 -0.32 -6.11 -0.98
C HIS A 65 0.21 -5.91 0.46
N SER A 66 -0.33 -6.61 1.46
CA SER A 66 0.09 -6.45 2.88
C SER A 66 1.59 -6.71 3.08
N ASN A 67 2.12 -7.73 2.41
CA ASN A 67 3.48 -8.25 2.63
C ASN A 67 4.50 -7.76 1.59
N VAL A 68 4.14 -6.77 0.79
CA VAL A 68 5.03 -6.20 -0.26
C VAL A 68 6.35 -5.70 0.31
N VAL A 69 6.34 -5.00 1.45
CA VAL A 69 7.55 -4.44 2.05
C VAL A 69 8.49 -5.56 2.50
N GLU A 70 7.95 -6.56 3.20
CA GLU A 70 8.71 -7.72 3.68
C GLU A 70 9.31 -8.52 2.51
N THR A 71 8.50 -8.76 1.46
CA THR A 71 8.93 -9.52 0.27
C THR A 71 10.00 -8.78 -0.52
N MET A 72 9.87 -7.46 -0.66
CA MET A 72 10.89 -6.63 -1.31
C MET A 72 12.19 -6.58 -0.50
N ALA A 73 12.10 -6.41 0.83
CA ALA A 73 13.26 -6.40 1.72
C ALA A 73 14.01 -7.73 1.65
N GLN A 74 13.29 -8.86 1.69
CA GLN A 74 13.88 -10.18 1.53
C GLN A 74 14.64 -10.32 0.21
N GLY A 75 14.07 -9.82 -0.90
CA GLY A 75 14.78 -9.84 -2.18
C GLY A 75 16.05 -8.97 -2.20
N VAL A 76 16.11 -7.86 -1.46
CA VAL A 76 17.33 -7.03 -1.38
C VAL A 76 18.42 -7.79 -0.63
N ILE A 77 18.05 -8.45 0.46
CA ILE A 77 18.96 -9.27 1.26
C ILE A 77 19.51 -10.41 0.41
N GLU A 78 18.65 -11.15 -0.29
CA GLU A 78 19.07 -12.24 -1.18
C GLU A 78 20.03 -11.75 -2.28
N LEU A 79 19.75 -10.60 -2.90
CA LEU A 79 20.63 -10.02 -3.91
C LEU A 79 22.01 -9.69 -3.31
N LYS A 80 22.04 -9.08 -2.12
CA LYS A 80 23.27 -8.72 -1.42
C LYS A 80 24.12 -9.94 -1.09
N GLU A 81 23.49 -11.02 -0.64
CA GLU A 81 24.17 -12.26 -0.26
C GLU A 81 24.71 -13.05 -1.45
N THR A 82 24.00 -13.03 -2.59
CA THR A 82 24.33 -13.87 -3.75
C THR A 82 25.30 -13.22 -4.74
N HIS A 83 25.18 -11.92 -4.97
CA HIS A 83 25.93 -11.23 -6.04
C HIS A 83 26.88 -10.14 -5.51
N GLY A 84 26.73 -9.76 -4.23
CA GLY A 84 27.31 -8.51 -3.74
C GLY A 84 26.64 -7.29 -4.36
N ILE A 85 26.78 -6.13 -3.72
CA ILE A 85 26.20 -4.87 -4.21
C ILE A 85 27.33 -3.84 -4.25
N ASP A 86 27.67 -3.36 -5.45
CA ASP A 86 28.54 -2.21 -5.63
C ASP A 86 27.75 -0.89 -5.44
N ILE A 87 28.48 0.23 -5.28
CA ILE A 87 27.90 1.55 -5.00
C ILE A 87 26.93 2.02 -6.09
N ASN A 88 27.20 1.72 -7.37
CA ASN A 88 26.30 2.10 -8.47
C ASN A 88 25.02 1.28 -8.43
N THR A 89 25.13 -0.02 -8.13
CA THR A 89 23.98 -0.91 -7.95
C THR A 89 23.13 -0.48 -6.75
N GLU A 90 23.76 -0.14 -5.62
CA GLU A 90 23.07 0.37 -4.43
C GLU A 90 22.26 1.64 -4.73
N ASN A 91 22.86 2.61 -5.41
CA ASN A 91 22.19 3.86 -5.80
C ASN A 91 20.97 3.61 -6.70
N ARG A 92 21.06 2.65 -7.62
CA ARG A 92 19.92 2.26 -8.49
C ARG A 92 18.81 1.59 -7.70
N ILE A 93 19.16 0.69 -6.77
CA ILE A 93 18.18 0.02 -5.90
C ILE A 93 17.47 1.05 -5.02
N GLN A 94 18.23 1.96 -4.39
CA GLN A 94 17.67 3.02 -3.54
C GLN A 94 16.68 3.88 -4.33
N TYR A 95 17.09 4.39 -5.50
CA TYR A 95 16.23 5.18 -6.39
C TYR A 95 14.94 4.45 -6.76
N PHE A 96 15.04 3.16 -7.10
CA PHE A 96 13.87 2.35 -7.39
C PHE A 96 12.95 2.20 -6.17
N LEU A 97 13.50 1.84 -5.01
CA LEU A 97 12.73 1.58 -3.80
C LEU A 97 12.00 2.83 -3.33
N ASP A 98 12.62 4.01 -3.40
CA ASP A 98 11.98 5.28 -3.06
C ASP A 98 10.76 5.54 -3.94
N ARG A 99 10.90 5.38 -5.25
CA ARG A 99 9.78 5.55 -6.19
C ARG A 99 8.71 4.49 -6.00
N PHE A 100 9.11 3.25 -5.76
CA PHE A 100 8.22 2.13 -5.56
C PHE A 100 7.38 2.30 -4.29
N TYR A 101 8.01 2.63 -3.16
CA TYR A 101 7.29 2.80 -1.90
C TYR A 101 6.45 4.07 -1.88
N MET A 102 6.88 5.17 -2.52
CA MET A 102 6.02 6.35 -2.68
C MET A 102 4.77 6.06 -3.49
N SER A 103 4.91 5.35 -4.62
CA SER A 103 3.76 4.89 -5.40
C SER A 103 2.82 4.01 -4.56
N ARG A 104 3.34 3.05 -3.81
CA ARG A 104 2.55 2.19 -2.93
C ARG A 104 1.82 2.95 -1.82
N ILE A 105 2.48 3.94 -1.20
CA ILE A 105 1.86 4.80 -0.18
C ILE A 105 0.66 5.53 -0.80
N SER A 106 0.81 6.09 -2.00
CA SER A 106 -0.29 6.77 -2.71
C SER A 106 -1.46 5.84 -3.03
N ILE A 107 -1.19 4.61 -3.48
CA ILE A 107 -2.23 3.63 -3.79
C ILE A 107 -2.99 3.23 -2.51
N ARG A 108 -2.27 2.97 -1.41
CA ARG A 108 -2.89 2.67 -0.11
C ARG A 108 -3.73 3.83 0.40
N MET A 109 -3.27 5.07 0.21
CA MET A 109 -4.03 6.27 0.57
C MET A 109 -5.37 6.31 -0.18
N LEU A 110 -5.36 6.14 -1.50
CA LEU A 110 -6.57 6.16 -2.33
C LEU A 110 -7.53 5.02 -1.96
N ILE A 111 -7.03 3.79 -1.80
CA ILE A 111 -7.84 2.64 -1.41
C ILE A 111 -8.46 2.85 -0.03
N ASN A 112 -7.65 3.27 0.95
CA ASN A 112 -8.14 3.49 2.32
C ASN A 112 -9.19 4.60 2.36
N GLN A 113 -8.97 5.71 1.64
CA GLN A 113 -9.96 6.78 1.54
C GLN A 113 -11.29 6.28 0.99
N HIS A 114 -11.26 5.58 -0.15
CA HIS A 114 -12.47 5.02 -0.75
C HIS A 114 -13.17 4.04 0.20
N SER A 115 -12.42 3.09 0.77
CA SER A 115 -12.98 2.07 1.68
C SER A 115 -13.56 2.67 2.96
N LEU A 116 -12.96 3.72 3.53
CA LEU A 116 -13.45 4.34 4.76
C LEU A 116 -14.69 5.22 4.52
N LEU A 117 -14.78 5.87 3.36
CA LEU A 117 -15.90 6.73 3.01
C LEU A 117 -17.12 5.95 2.48
N PHE A 118 -16.89 4.93 1.66
CA PHE A 118 -17.94 4.23 0.91
C PHE A 118 -18.08 2.75 1.26
N GLY A 119 -17.16 2.19 2.05
CA GLY A 119 -17.29 0.83 2.57
C GLY A 119 -18.44 0.69 3.56
N LYS A 120 -18.89 -0.56 3.78
CA LYS A 120 -19.87 -0.86 4.83
C LYS A 120 -19.26 -0.38 6.15
N LYS A 121 -19.89 0.63 6.79
CA LYS A 121 -19.42 1.30 8.00
C LYS A 121 -18.80 0.29 8.97
N GLU A 122 -17.48 0.24 9.04
CA GLU A 122 -16.84 -0.38 10.20
C GLU A 122 -17.24 0.47 11.40
N LYS A 123 -17.69 -0.16 12.49
CA LYS A 123 -18.20 0.50 13.70
C LYS A 123 -17.19 1.44 14.40
N ASN A 124 -16.00 1.61 13.83
CA ASN A 124 -14.84 2.27 14.41
C ASN A 124 -14.37 3.53 13.64
N ASN A 125 -15.12 4.03 12.66
CA ASN A 125 -14.77 5.31 12.04
C ASN A 125 -15.13 6.46 12.98
N ASP A 126 -14.11 7.15 13.48
CA ASP A 126 -14.27 8.39 14.22
C ASP A 126 -14.97 9.42 13.31
N PRO A 127 -16.16 9.91 13.67
CA PRO A 127 -16.93 10.85 12.85
C PRO A 127 -16.20 12.19 12.60
N ARG A 128 -15.14 12.50 13.36
CA ARG A 128 -14.28 13.66 13.09
C ARG A 128 -13.42 13.49 11.82
N HIS A 129 -13.09 12.26 11.45
CA HIS A 129 -12.19 11.99 10.35
C HIS A 129 -12.94 11.93 9.01
N ILE A 130 -12.31 12.48 7.98
CA ILE A 130 -12.76 12.34 6.59
C ILE A 130 -11.91 11.23 5.96
N GLY A 131 -12.48 10.02 5.94
CA GLY A 131 -11.74 8.81 5.59
C GLY A 131 -10.57 8.60 6.56
N CYS A 132 -9.33 8.58 6.04
CA CYS A 132 -8.13 8.50 6.87
C CYS A 132 -7.44 9.85 7.13
N ILE A 133 -8.12 10.99 6.89
CA ILE A 133 -7.60 12.33 7.15
C ILE A 133 -8.29 12.91 8.39
N ASP A 134 -7.48 13.39 9.34
CA ASP A 134 -7.95 14.22 10.45
C ASP A 134 -7.78 15.70 10.07
N PRO A 135 -8.87 16.45 9.82
CA PRO A 135 -8.75 17.87 9.48
C PRO A 135 -8.20 18.70 10.65
N ASN A 136 -8.35 18.22 11.89
CA ASN A 136 -7.95 18.94 13.11
C ASN A 136 -6.91 18.12 13.89
N CYS A 137 -5.93 17.57 13.18
CA CYS A 137 -4.87 16.73 13.75
C CYS A 137 -4.08 17.46 14.84
N ASN A 138 -4.19 17.00 16.08
CA ASN A 138 -3.36 17.48 17.17
C ASN A 138 -2.04 16.70 17.19
N VAL A 139 -0.98 17.33 16.65
CA VAL A 139 0.36 16.75 16.55
C VAL A 139 0.90 16.30 17.91
N SER A 140 0.63 17.05 18.98
CA SER A 140 1.09 16.68 20.34
C SER A 140 0.48 15.36 20.81
N HIS A 141 -0.81 15.15 20.55
CA HIS A 141 -1.49 13.89 20.88
C HIS A 141 -0.97 12.72 20.05
N VAL A 142 -0.63 12.94 18.77
CA VAL A 142 -0.03 11.90 17.92
C VAL A 142 1.33 11.48 18.48
N VAL A 143 2.18 12.44 18.85
CA VAL A 143 3.49 12.17 19.45
C VAL A 143 3.37 11.44 20.78
N GLN A 144 2.45 11.88 21.66
CA GLN A 144 2.19 11.19 22.93
C GLN A 144 1.67 9.77 22.70
N GLY A 145 0.75 9.58 21.76
CA GLY A 145 0.25 8.26 21.37
C GLY A 145 1.36 7.31 20.91
N LEU A 146 2.27 7.80 20.06
CA LEU A 146 3.44 7.06 19.61
C LEU A 146 4.39 6.73 20.78
N TRP A 147 4.67 7.70 21.64
CA TRP A 147 5.50 7.52 22.83
C TRP A 147 4.96 6.42 23.74
N HIS A 148 3.66 6.45 24.04
CA HIS A 148 3.00 5.42 24.85
C HIS A 148 2.98 4.05 24.17
N ALA A 149 2.77 3.98 22.85
CA ALA A 149 2.81 2.72 22.11
C ALA A 149 4.21 2.07 22.13
N ILE A 150 5.28 2.87 22.11
CA ILE A 150 6.66 2.39 22.14
C ILE A 150 7.06 1.90 23.54
N LEU A 151 6.53 2.52 24.60
CA LEU A 151 6.95 2.25 25.99
C LEU A 151 6.02 1.33 26.79
N GLY A 152 4.75 1.15 26.36
CA GLY A 152 3.81 0.14 26.86
C GLY A 152 3.24 0.36 28.27
N GLY A 153 1.94 0.63 28.36
CA GLY A 153 1.19 0.60 29.62
C GLY A 153 -0.27 1.01 29.44
N GLU A 154 -1.11 0.05 29.06
CA GLU A 154 -2.58 0.11 28.97
C GLU A 154 -3.26 1.03 27.93
N GLY A 155 -4.06 0.40 27.06
CA GLY A 155 -5.49 0.70 27.04
C GLY A 155 -6.01 1.97 26.37
N TYR A 156 -5.27 2.67 25.52
CA TYR A 156 -5.89 3.67 24.62
C TYR A 156 -6.01 3.11 23.22
N SER A 157 -7.25 2.83 22.81
CA SER A 157 -7.61 2.55 21.41
C SER A 157 -7.45 3.83 20.59
N LEU A 158 -6.20 4.28 20.41
CA LEU A 158 -5.88 5.33 19.45
C LEU A 158 -6.05 4.74 18.05
N VAL A 159 -6.83 5.47 17.26
CA VAL A 159 -7.28 5.17 15.90
C VAL A 159 -6.10 5.23 14.92
N PHE A 160 -5.14 4.34 15.09
CA PHE A 160 -4.12 4.01 14.10
C PHE A 160 -3.64 2.58 14.33
N ARG A 161 -4.56 1.62 14.30
CA ARG A 161 -4.15 0.24 14.06
C ARG A 161 -3.55 0.18 12.64
N PRO A 162 -2.29 -0.23 12.47
CA PRO A 162 -1.80 -0.55 11.14
C PRO A 162 -2.71 -1.64 10.57
N ALA A 163 -3.14 -1.48 9.32
CA ALA A 163 -4.08 -2.34 8.62
C ALA A 163 -3.59 -3.80 8.38
N ASN A 164 -2.68 -4.33 9.21
CA ASN A 164 -2.10 -5.67 9.15
C ASN A 164 -2.55 -6.54 10.35
N ARG A 165 -3.82 -6.46 10.75
CA ARG A 165 -4.51 -7.57 11.43
C ARG A 165 -5.93 -7.68 10.90
N TYR A 166 -6.04 -8.27 9.72
CA TYR A 166 -7.24 -8.95 9.22
C TYR A 166 -6.77 -10.22 8.52
#